data_AF-A0A941VQL0-F1
#
_entry.id   AF-A0A941VQL0-F1
#
_cell.length_a   1.000
_cell.length_b   1.000
_cell.length_c   1.000
_cell.angle_alpha   90.00
_cell.angle_beta   90.00
_cell.angle_gamma   90.00
#
_symmetry.space_group_name_H-M   'P 1'
#
loop_
_entity.id
_entity.type
_entity.pdbx_description
1 polymer ?
#
loop_
_entity_poly.entity_id
_entity_poly.type
_entity_poly.pdbx_seq_one_letter_code
_entity_poly.pdbx_strand_id
1 'polypeptide(L)'
;MRDHFELWLLRKETGLPLALLKTRRWEREMSKIEDPNWYPFLLENNSFVAQSLKPLETQRHPSAHPLRHRDVLERLVNNAARPLPTAQWFERHPDGSGTGHGGLRVAAAQIGQTLPHTAFPELLVAEQWDNAQDALLISEYHDWNAAQLLAHQPLTRDTRLRLEQAACRHPEKLLDPYPMIPEIIDEDAMKIALVQARLMRAS
;
A
#
# COMPACT_ATOMS: atom_id res chain seq x y z
N MET A 1 -4.89 10.52 16.80
CA MET A 1 -4.49 11.85 16.31
C MET A 1 -3.79 11.63 14.98
N ARG A 2 -4.27 12.23 13.89
CA ARG A 2 -3.94 11.81 12.51
C ARG A 2 -2.64 12.46 12.03
N ASP A 3 -1.84 11.73 11.24
CA ASP A 3 -0.82 12.36 10.41
C ASP A 3 -1.53 13.20 9.35
N HIS A 4 -1.08 14.44 9.16
CA HIS A 4 -1.74 15.40 8.28
C HIS A 4 -1.06 15.52 6.91
N PHE A 5 0.22 15.18 6.81
CA PHE A 5 0.98 15.39 5.58
C PHE A 5 1.44 14.06 5.01
N GLU A 6 1.07 13.79 3.76
CA GLU A 6 1.37 12.54 3.08
C GLU A 6 2.16 12.81 1.81
N LEU A 7 3.31 12.15 1.66
CA LEU A 7 4.11 12.18 0.45
C LEU A 7 3.67 11.04 -0.45
N TRP A 8 3.12 11.37 -1.62
CA TRP A 8 2.67 10.41 -2.60
C TRP A 8 3.58 10.41 -3.82
N LEU A 9 3.97 9.22 -4.28
CA LEU A 9 4.42 8.99 -5.64
C LEU A 9 3.23 9.21 -6.57
N LEU A 10 3.42 9.92 -7.68
CA LEU A 10 2.35 10.19 -8.64
C LEU A 10 2.45 9.28 -9.86
N ARG A 11 1.30 8.82 -10.36
CA ARG A 11 1.20 8.10 -11.63
C ARG A 11 1.55 9.05 -12.76
N LYS A 12 2.45 8.64 -13.65
CA LYS A 12 2.98 9.50 -14.70
C LYS A 12 1.91 9.94 -15.71
N GLU A 13 0.97 9.05 -16.04
CA GLU A 13 -0.06 9.30 -17.05
C GLU A 13 -1.11 10.31 -16.58
N THR A 14 -1.45 10.29 -15.29
CA THR A 14 -2.59 11.05 -14.74
C THR A 14 -2.19 12.16 -13.78
N GLY A 15 -0.98 12.11 -13.22
CA GLY A 15 -0.54 12.98 -12.13
C GLY A 15 -1.27 12.73 -10.80
N LEU A 16 -2.03 11.64 -10.67
CA LEU A 16 -2.76 11.30 -9.45
C LEU A 16 -1.91 10.46 -8.48
N PRO A 17 -2.21 10.50 -7.17
CA PRO A 17 -1.57 9.64 -6.17
C PRO A 17 -1.57 8.17 -6.56
N LEU A 18 -0.37 7.56 -6.59
CA LEU A 18 -0.12 6.18 -6.98
C LEU A 18 0.24 5.31 -5.78
N ALA A 19 1.21 5.75 -4.97
CA ALA A 19 1.67 5.01 -3.81
C ALA A 19 2.16 5.97 -2.71
N LEU A 20 1.77 5.71 -1.47
CA LEU A 20 2.21 6.47 -0.32
C LEU A 20 3.67 6.13 -0.03
N LEU A 21 4.51 7.16 0.04
CA LEU A 21 5.93 7.03 0.36
C LEU A 21 6.18 7.26 1.85
N LYS A 22 5.61 8.32 2.43
CA LYS A 22 5.87 8.76 3.81
C LYS A 22 4.69 9.55 4.37
N THR A 23 4.49 9.50 5.69
CA THR A 23 3.60 10.42 6.41
C THR A 23 4.39 11.31 7.37
N ARG A 24 3.84 12.50 7.68
CA ARG A 24 4.36 13.45 8.66
C ARG A 24 3.20 14.08 9.42
N ARG A 25 3.49 14.48 10.65
CA ARG A 25 2.50 15.13 11.51
C ARG A 25 2.45 16.63 11.27
N TRP A 26 3.60 17.24 11.02
CA TRP A 26 3.71 18.69 10.86
C TRP A 26 4.42 19.07 9.56
N GLU A 27 4.01 20.19 8.99
CA GLU A 27 4.60 20.75 7.75
C GLU A 27 6.12 20.92 7.86
N ARG A 28 6.62 21.39 9.01
CA ARG A 28 8.07 21.56 9.27
C ARG A 28 8.89 20.27 9.16
N GLU A 29 8.26 19.11 9.20
CA GLU A 29 8.91 17.81 9.06
C GLU A 29 8.98 17.32 7.60
N MET A 30 8.38 18.06 6.67
CA MET A 30 8.44 17.80 5.23
C MET A 30 9.87 18.06 4.73
N SER A 31 10.62 16.98 4.57
CA SER A 31 11.99 17.03 4.08
C SER A 31 12.05 17.11 2.55
N LYS A 32 13.19 17.58 2.04
CA LYS A 32 13.54 17.42 0.63
C LYS A 32 13.47 15.93 0.24
N ILE A 33 12.99 15.67 -0.97
CA ILE A 33 12.84 14.31 -1.51
C ILE A 33 14.07 14.03 -2.38
N GLU A 34 14.87 13.06 -1.96
CA GLU A 34 16.07 12.62 -2.68
C GLU A 34 15.81 11.35 -3.48
N ASP A 35 15.06 10.42 -2.89
CA ASP A 35 14.65 9.17 -3.52
C ASP A 35 13.12 9.09 -3.55
N PRO A 36 12.49 9.15 -4.74
CA PRO A 36 11.04 9.00 -4.89
C PRO A 36 10.60 7.54 -5.07
N ASN A 37 11.50 6.57 -4.97
CA ASN A 37 11.10 5.16 -5.13
C ASN A 37 10.20 4.71 -3.97
N TRP A 38 9.17 3.95 -4.32
CA TRP A 38 8.34 3.23 -3.38
C TRP A 38 8.98 1.89 -3.01
N TYR A 39 9.07 1.60 -1.72
CA TYR A 39 9.63 0.36 -1.17
C TYR A 39 8.57 -0.36 -0.32
N PRO A 40 7.93 -1.43 -0.84
CA PRO A 40 6.84 -2.11 -0.14
C PRO A 40 7.27 -2.88 1.12
N PHE A 41 8.56 -3.16 1.26
CA PHE A 41 9.11 -4.05 2.28
C PHE A 41 10.42 -3.49 2.83
N LEU A 42 10.76 -3.90 4.06
CA LEU A 42 12.14 -3.80 4.55
C LEU A 42 13.07 -4.64 3.67
N LEU A 43 14.31 -4.19 3.46
CA LEU A 43 15.26 -4.79 2.52
C LEU A 43 15.50 -6.30 2.74
N GLU A 44 15.36 -6.77 3.97
CA GLU A 44 15.60 -8.17 4.37
C GLU A 44 14.35 -9.04 4.25
N ASN A 45 13.16 -8.45 4.08
CA ASN A 45 11.92 -9.21 4.02
C ASN A 45 11.64 -9.73 2.61
N ASN A 46 11.85 -11.04 2.42
CA ASN A 46 11.56 -11.76 1.18
C ASN A 46 10.35 -12.70 1.29
N SER A 47 9.52 -12.55 2.32
CA SER A 47 8.41 -13.48 2.60
C SER A 47 7.17 -13.31 1.71
N PHE A 48 7.08 -12.21 0.97
CA PHE A 48 5.97 -11.96 0.06
C PHE A 48 6.02 -12.92 -1.14
N VAL A 49 4.94 -13.69 -1.31
CA VAL A 49 4.73 -14.60 -2.43
C VAL A 49 3.34 -14.31 -3.03
N ALA A 50 3.28 -14.30 -4.35
CA ALA A 50 2.14 -13.90 -5.17
C ALA A 50 1.83 -15.03 -6.17
N GLN A 51 0.63 -15.58 -6.16
CA GLN A 51 0.27 -16.71 -7.03
C GLN A 51 0.26 -16.30 -8.50
N SER A 52 -0.07 -15.04 -8.80
CA SER A 52 -0.04 -14.45 -10.15
C SER A 52 1.32 -14.59 -10.83
N LEU A 53 2.42 -14.69 -10.07
CA LEU A 53 3.77 -14.77 -10.62
C LEU A 53 4.27 -16.20 -10.84
N LYS A 54 3.58 -17.23 -10.35
CA LYS A 54 3.97 -18.64 -10.55
C LYS A 54 4.13 -19.06 -12.03
N PRO A 55 3.25 -18.63 -12.96
CA PRO A 55 3.46 -18.92 -14.37
C PRO A 55 4.76 -18.33 -14.91
N LEU A 56 5.11 -17.12 -14.48
CA LEU A 56 6.36 -16.45 -14.86
C LEU A 56 7.58 -17.20 -14.30
N GLU A 57 7.50 -17.74 -13.08
CA GLU A 57 8.57 -18.57 -12.51
C GLU A 57 8.79 -19.85 -13.32
N THR A 58 7.71 -20.52 -13.72
CA THR A 58 7.74 -21.78 -14.47
C THR A 58 8.36 -21.63 -15.86
N GLN A 59 8.21 -20.45 -16.47
CA GLN A 59 8.77 -20.13 -17.79
C GLN A 59 10.26 -19.75 -17.75
N ARG A 60 10.84 -19.54 -16.57
CA ARG A 60 12.25 -19.14 -16.44
C ARG A 60 13.17 -20.33 -16.63
N HIS A 61 14.37 -20.02 -17.14
CA HIS A 61 15.43 -21.03 -17.28
C HIS A 61 15.82 -21.59 -15.90
N PRO A 62 16.06 -22.90 -15.75
CA PRO A 62 16.38 -23.51 -14.45
C PRO A 62 17.63 -22.93 -13.75
N SER A 63 18.55 -22.34 -14.51
CA SER A 63 19.75 -21.67 -13.98
C SER A 63 19.56 -20.18 -13.65
N ALA A 64 18.38 -19.62 -13.89
CA ALA A 64 18.10 -18.23 -13.55
C ALA A 64 18.00 -18.08 -12.02
N HIS A 65 18.43 -16.93 -11.50
CA HIS A 65 18.19 -16.59 -10.10
C HIS A 65 16.68 -16.62 -9.78
N PRO A 66 16.31 -17.08 -8.57
CA PRO A 66 14.92 -17.11 -8.12
C PRO A 66 14.23 -15.76 -8.33
N LEU A 67 12.99 -15.80 -8.81
CA LEU A 67 12.21 -14.60 -8.97
C LEU A 67 11.84 -14.07 -7.60
N ARG A 68 12.31 -12.87 -7.24
CA ARG A 68 11.87 -12.20 -6.02
C ARG A 68 10.57 -11.47 -6.31
N HIS A 69 9.46 -11.98 -5.79
CA HIS A 69 8.13 -11.41 -6.05
C HIS A 69 8.04 -9.94 -5.62
N ARG A 70 8.71 -9.59 -4.52
CA ARG A 70 8.84 -8.20 -4.06
C ARG A 70 9.45 -7.27 -5.10
N ASP A 71 10.47 -7.71 -5.82
CA ASP A 71 11.14 -6.88 -6.83
C ASP A 71 10.24 -6.65 -8.03
N VAL A 72 9.42 -7.67 -8.38
CA VAL A 72 8.45 -7.55 -9.46
C VAL A 72 7.39 -6.51 -9.11
N LEU A 73 6.84 -6.58 -7.88
CA LEU A 73 5.87 -5.62 -7.36
C LEU A 73 6.47 -4.20 -7.26
N GLU A 74 7.64 -4.07 -6.65
CA GLU A 74 8.34 -2.78 -6.51
C GLU A 74 8.59 -2.14 -7.88
N ARG A 75 9.07 -2.93 -8.85
CA ARG A 75 9.31 -2.46 -10.20
C ARG A 75 8.01 -2.07 -10.91
N LEU A 76 6.92 -2.81 -10.73
CA LEU A 76 5.61 -2.49 -11.31
C LEU A 76 5.17 -1.09 -10.87
N VAL A 77 5.15 -0.84 -9.56
CA VAL A 77 4.72 0.45 -9.00
C VAL A 77 5.65 1.59 -9.43
N ASN A 78 6.97 1.42 -9.29
CA ASN A 78 7.91 2.47 -9.66
C ASN A 78 7.94 2.75 -11.17
N ASN A 79 7.67 1.76 -12.02
CA ASN A 79 7.61 1.97 -13.47
C ASN A 79 6.41 2.83 -13.89
N ALA A 80 5.27 2.75 -13.18
CA ALA A 80 4.12 3.61 -13.44
C ALA A 80 4.37 5.11 -13.13
N ALA A 81 5.48 5.44 -12.46
CA ALA A 81 5.92 6.81 -12.24
C ALA A 81 7.09 7.24 -13.15
N ARG A 82 7.68 6.32 -13.93
CA ARG A 82 8.87 6.57 -14.76
C ARG A 82 8.54 7.26 -16.09
N PRO A 83 9.53 7.87 -16.79
CA PRO A 83 10.97 7.93 -16.49
C PRO A 83 11.39 9.02 -15.49
N LEU A 84 10.54 10.01 -15.23
CA LEU A 84 10.81 11.13 -14.33
C LEU A 84 9.82 11.11 -13.18
N PRO A 85 10.05 10.27 -12.14
CA PRO A 85 9.12 10.15 -11.03
C PRO A 85 8.91 11.51 -10.36
N THR A 86 7.63 11.81 -10.15
CA THR A 86 7.14 12.99 -9.45
C THR A 86 6.56 12.53 -8.12
N ALA A 87 6.91 13.23 -7.05
CA ALA A 87 6.37 12.94 -5.72
C ALA A 87 5.92 14.24 -5.08
N GLN A 88 4.71 14.27 -4.54
CA GLN A 88 4.09 15.48 -4.01
C GLN A 88 3.59 15.26 -2.59
N TRP A 89 3.82 16.25 -1.73
CA TRP A 89 3.22 16.29 -0.40
C TRP A 89 1.77 16.78 -0.50
N PHE A 90 0.87 16.17 0.23
CA PHE A 90 -0.52 16.60 0.38
C PHE A 90 -0.85 16.77 1.86
N GLU A 91 -1.44 17.91 2.22
CA GLU A 91 -2.12 18.06 3.50
C GLU A 91 -3.50 17.42 3.40
N ARG A 92 -3.77 16.39 4.19
CA ARG A 92 -5.03 15.64 4.21
C ARG A 92 -6.04 16.30 5.14
N HIS A 93 -7.23 16.53 4.60
CA HIS A 93 -8.35 17.16 5.29
C HIS A 93 -9.28 16.12 5.95
N PRO A 94 -10.13 16.53 6.91
CA PRO A 94 -11.06 15.62 7.58
C PRO A 94 -12.04 14.89 6.64
N ASP A 95 -12.39 15.51 5.52
CA ASP A 95 -13.26 14.92 4.47
C ASP A 95 -12.52 13.94 3.53
N GLY A 96 -11.23 13.71 3.79
CA GLY A 96 -10.36 12.85 3.00
C GLY A 96 -9.80 13.52 1.75
N SER A 97 -10.18 14.76 1.42
CA SER A 97 -9.51 15.50 0.35
C SER A 97 -8.05 15.82 0.73
N GLY A 98 -7.27 16.35 -0.22
CA GLY A 98 -5.91 16.77 0.07
C GLY A 98 -5.46 17.95 -0.75
N THR A 99 -4.85 18.94 -0.10
CA THR A 99 -4.26 20.11 -0.76
C THR A 99 -2.80 19.83 -1.08
N GLY A 100 -2.42 19.99 -2.34
CA GLY A 100 -1.07 19.75 -2.83
C GLY A 100 -0.09 20.82 -2.37
N HIS A 101 1.07 20.40 -1.86
CA HIS A 101 2.22 21.24 -1.54
C HIS A 101 3.35 20.99 -2.56
N GLY A 102 4.53 21.53 -2.26
CA GLY A 102 5.73 21.24 -3.03
C GLY A 102 6.15 19.76 -2.97
N GLY A 103 7.15 19.43 -3.77
CA GLY A 103 7.68 18.07 -3.82
C GLY A 103 8.79 17.92 -4.85
N LEU A 104 9.04 16.69 -5.28
CA LEU A 104 10.00 16.39 -6.34
C LEU A 104 9.32 16.53 -7.69
N ARG A 105 9.81 17.47 -8.52
CA ARG A 105 9.36 17.69 -9.91
C ARG A 105 7.87 18.03 -10.04
N VAL A 106 7.29 18.60 -9.00
CA VAL A 106 5.89 19.08 -8.99
C VAL A 106 5.80 20.38 -9.78
N ALA A 107 4.83 20.49 -10.70
CA ALA A 107 4.60 21.71 -11.46
C ALA A 107 3.94 22.78 -10.57
N ALA A 108 4.25 24.06 -10.80
CA ALA A 108 3.71 25.16 -9.99
C ALA A 108 2.17 25.18 -9.96
N ALA A 109 1.51 24.76 -11.04
CA ALA A 109 0.05 24.68 -11.14
C ALA A 109 -0.59 23.61 -10.22
N GLN A 110 0.19 22.63 -9.77
CA GLN A 110 -0.29 21.56 -8.87
C GLN A 110 -0.17 21.96 -7.39
N ILE A 111 0.58 23.02 -7.09
CA ILE A 111 0.76 23.52 -5.71
C ILE A 111 -0.49 24.35 -5.35
N GLY A 112 -1.08 24.05 -4.19
CA GLY A 112 -2.34 24.63 -3.72
C GLY A 112 -3.58 23.98 -4.34
N GLN A 113 -3.43 23.11 -5.34
CA GLN A 113 -4.57 22.38 -5.91
C GLN A 113 -5.10 21.38 -4.89
N THR A 114 -6.42 21.36 -4.70
CA THR A 114 -7.08 20.37 -3.85
C THR A 114 -7.59 19.21 -4.69
N LEU A 115 -7.20 17.99 -4.33
CA LEU A 115 -7.71 16.75 -4.90
C LEU A 115 -8.83 16.19 -4.02
N PRO A 116 -9.90 15.62 -4.60
CA PRO A 116 -10.96 14.98 -3.84
C PRO A 116 -10.44 13.70 -3.16
N HIS A 117 -11.16 13.21 -2.14
CA HIS A 117 -10.79 11.99 -1.42
C HIS A 117 -10.64 10.77 -2.35
N THR A 118 -11.45 10.69 -3.41
CA THR A 118 -11.41 9.60 -4.40
C THR A 118 -10.14 9.57 -5.24
N ALA A 119 -9.33 10.63 -5.23
CA ALA A 119 -8.04 10.64 -5.91
C ALA A 119 -6.93 9.90 -5.12
N PHE A 120 -7.13 9.68 -3.82
CA PHE A 120 -6.15 9.02 -2.97
C PHE A 120 -6.51 7.53 -2.80
N PRO A 121 -5.59 6.61 -3.15
CA PRO A 121 -5.80 5.19 -2.91
C PRO A 121 -6.09 4.89 -1.44
N GLU A 122 -7.20 4.22 -1.19
CA GLU A 122 -7.62 3.80 0.15
C GLU A 122 -6.57 2.87 0.81
N LEU A 123 -5.95 1.99 0.02
CA LEU A 123 -4.99 0.99 0.47
C LEU A 123 -3.53 1.39 0.27
N LEU A 124 -3.25 2.70 0.29
CA LEU A 124 -1.92 3.30 0.22
C LEU A 124 -1.18 3.05 -1.12
N VAL A 125 -1.66 2.14 -1.96
CA VAL A 125 -1.22 1.90 -3.35
C VAL A 125 -2.46 1.76 -4.23
N ALA A 126 -2.43 2.38 -5.41
CA ALA A 126 -3.56 2.35 -6.34
C ALA A 126 -3.86 0.92 -6.81
N GLU A 127 -5.14 0.54 -6.81
CA GLU A 127 -5.61 -0.79 -7.23
C GLU A 127 -5.97 -0.84 -8.71
N GLN A 128 -6.19 0.31 -9.36
CA GLN A 128 -6.55 0.38 -10.76
C GLN A 128 -5.29 0.33 -11.63
N TRP A 129 -5.19 -0.74 -12.42
CA TRP A 129 -4.11 -1.01 -13.37
C TRP A 129 -4.71 -1.44 -14.72
N ASP A 130 -4.06 -1.05 -15.82
CA ASP A 130 -4.55 -1.33 -17.18
C ASP A 130 -4.55 -2.83 -17.51
N ASN A 131 -3.64 -3.58 -16.90
CA ASN A 131 -3.46 -5.01 -17.10
C ASN A 131 -4.00 -5.79 -15.89
N ALA A 132 -4.83 -6.80 -16.16
CA ALA A 132 -5.42 -7.66 -15.14
C ALA A 132 -4.37 -8.41 -14.30
N GLN A 133 -3.22 -8.78 -14.87
CA GLN A 133 -2.14 -9.43 -14.11
C GLN A 133 -1.50 -8.48 -13.10
N ASP A 134 -1.32 -7.22 -13.48
CA ASP A 134 -0.74 -6.19 -12.59
C ASP A 134 -1.73 -5.83 -11.48
N ALA A 135 -3.02 -5.69 -11.82
CA ALA A 135 -4.09 -5.51 -10.83
C ALA A 135 -4.15 -6.68 -9.83
N LEU A 136 -4.01 -7.91 -10.31
CA LEU A 136 -4.00 -9.10 -9.46
C LEU A 136 -2.80 -9.12 -8.52
N LEU A 137 -1.58 -8.81 -9.01
CA LEU A 137 -0.38 -8.74 -8.17
C LEU A 137 -0.53 -7.71 -7.05
N ILE A 138 -1.16 -6.57 -7.33
CA ILE A 138 -1.43 -5.52 -6.35
C ILE A 138 -2.49 -5.96 -5.35
N SER A 139 -3.55 -6.64 -5.79
CA SER A 139 -4.54 -7.23 -4.90
C SER A 139 -3.91 -8.26 -3.96
N GLU A 140 -3.02 -9.12 -4.46
CA GLU A 140 -2.29 -10.09 -3.63
C GLU A 140 -1.36 -9.42 -2.62
N TYR A 141 -0.76 -8.27 -2.98
CA TYR A 141 0.00 -7.44 -2.04
C TYR A 141 -0.87 -6.85 -0.93
N HIS A 142 -2.06 -6.35 -1.25
CA HIS A 142 -3.01 -5.86 -0.24
C HIS A 142 -3.49 -6.98 0.67
N ASP A 143 -3.85 -8.14 0.11
CA ASP A 143 -4.26 -9.31 0.88
C ASP A 143 -3.13 -9.78 1.81
N TRP A 144 -1.87 -9.75 1.34
CA TRP A 144 -0.70 -10.10 2.14
C TRP A 144 -0.48 -9.16 3.34
N ASN A 145 -0.84 -7.88 3.20
CA ASN A 145 -0.71 -6.85 4.24
C ASN A 145 -2.02 -6.56 4.98
N ALA A 146 -3.06 -7.37 4.76
CA ALA A 146 -4.42 -7.03 5.17
C ALA A 146 -4.55 -6.72 6.67
N ALA A 147 -3.89 -7.50 7.53
CA ALA A 147 -3.88 -7.27 8.98
C ALA A 147 -3.35 -5.87 9.36
N GLN A 148 -2.28 -5.41 8.72
CA GLN A 148 -1.73 -4.06 8.94
C GLN A 148 -2.67 -2.99 8.35
N LEU A 149 -3.17 -3.21 7.13
CA LEU A 149 -4.09 -2.30 6.44
C LEU A 149 -5.39 -2.06 7.23
N LEU A 150 -5.91 -3.05 7.96
CA LEU A 150 -7.09 -2.90 8.83
C LEU A 150 -6.90 -1.87 9.96
N ALA A 151 -5.66 -1.66 10.41
CA ALA A 151 -5.33 -0.65 11.41
C ALA A 151 -5.24 0.77 10.82
N HIS A 152 -5.21 0.92 9.49
CA HIS A 152 -5.24 2.22 8.81
C HIS A 152 -6.68 2.71 8.60
N GLN A 153 -6.91 4.03 8.65
CA GLN A 153 -8.25 4.64 8.55
C GLN A 153 -8.24 5.92 7.69
N PRO A 154 -9.29 6.15 6.88
CA PRO A 154 -10.59 5.48 6.91
C PRO A 154 -10.71 4.37 5.84
N LEU A 155 -11.42 3.28 6.16
CA LEU A 155 -11.77 2.26 5.16
C LEU A 155 -13.28 2.23 4.90
N THR A 156 -13.67 2.06 3.65
CA THR A 156 -15.02 1.69 3.26
C THR A 156 -15.37 0.32 3.83
N ARG A 157 -16.67 0.08 4.03
CA ARG A 157 -17.16 -1.19 4.60
C ARG A 157 -16.76 -2.39 3.73
N ASP A 158 -16.82 -2.25 2.41
CA ASP A 158 -16.49 -3.34 1.47
C ASP A 158 -14.99 -3.65 1.47
N THR A 159 -14.14 -2.62 1.46
CA THR A 159 -12.69 -2.79 1.59
C THR A 159 -12.35 -3.41 2.94
N ARG A 160 -12.95 -2.96 4.05
CA ARG A 160 -12.75 -3.55 5.38
C ARG A 160 -13.09 -5.04 5.39
N LEU A 161 -14.28 -5.42 4.89
CA LEU A 161 -14.71 -6.81 4.86
C LEU A 161 -13.75 -7.70 4.04
N ARG A 162 -13.29 -7.20 2.88
CA ARG A 162 -12.30 -7.91 2.05
C ARG A 162 -10.97 -8.10 2.81
N LEU A 163 -10.48 -7.07 3.48
CA LEU A 163 -9.25 -7.17 4.27
C LEU A 163 -9.42 -8.09 5.48
N GLU A 164 -10.57 -8.09 6.17
CA GLU A 164 -10.84 -9.04 7.27
C GLU A 164 -10.77 -10.48 6.79
N GLN A 165 -11.40 -10.79 5.66
CA GLN A 165 -11.33 -12.12 5.05
C GLN A 165 -9.90 -12.50 4.67
N ALA A 166 -9.14 -11.57 4.06
CA ALA A 166 -7.74 -11.81 3.71
C ALA A 166 -6.86 -12.01 4.96
N ALA A 167 -7.06 -11.21 5.99
CA ALA A 167 -6.34 -11.28 7.26
C ALA A 167 -6.62 -12.60 7.99
N CYS A 168 -7.85 -13.12 7.94
CA CYS A 168 -8.20 -14.43 8.49
C CYS A 168 -7.51 -15.60 7.78
N ARG A 169 -7.08 -15.44 6.50
CA ARG A 169 -6.28 -16.45 5.78
C ARG A 169 -4.80 -16.46 6.19
N HIS A 170 -4.34 -15.41 6.86
CA HIS A 170 -2.97 -15.24 7.35
C HIS A 170 -2.96 -14.92 8.87
N PRO A 171 -3.51 -15.83 9.71
CA PRO A 171 -3.71 -15.57 11.13
C PRO A 171 -2.39 -15.22 11.85
N GLU A 172 -1.25 -15.73 11.40
CA GLU A 172 0.06 -15.45 11.97
C GLU A 172 0.45 -13.96 11.98
N LYS A 173 -0.13 -13.15 11.09
CA LYS A 173 0.14 -11.71 10.99
C LYS A 173 -0.83 -10.85 11.80
N LEU A 174 -1.80 -11.46 12.47
CA LEU A 174 -2.94 -10.76 13.06
C LEU A 174 -2.65 -10.25 14.47
N LEU A 175 -1.79 -10.95 15.23
CA LEU A 175 -1.60 -10.71 16.67
C LEU A 175 -1.13 -9.30 17.00
N ASP A 176 -0.16 -8.79 16.24
CA ASP A 176 0.45 -7.49 16.49
C ASP A 176 -0.47 -6.31 16.09
N PRO A 177 -1.10 -6.29 14.90
CA PRO A 177 -2.00 -5.19 14.54
C PRO A 177 -3.37 -5.24 15.22
N TYR A 178 -3.84 -6.39 15.68
CA TYR A 178 -5.22 -6.55 16.18
C TYR A 178 -5.65 -5.49 17.22
N PRO A 179 -4.85 -5.12 18.24
CA PRO A 179 -5.23 -4.08 19.21
C PRO A 179 -5.42 -2.68 18.61
N MET A 180 -4.90 -2.46 17.39
CA MET A 180 -4.98 -1.19 16.67
C MET A 180 -6.12 -1.16 15.64
N ILE A 181 -6.81 -2.29 15.41
CA ILE A 181 -7.95 -2.37 14.50
C ILE A 181 -9.16 -1.71 15.17
N PRO A 182 -9.70 -0.61 14.62
CA PRO A 182 -10.73 0.17 15.31
C PRO A 182 -12.15 -0.37 15.12
N GLU A 183 -12.37 -1.18 14.09
CA GLU A 183 -13.67 -1.73 13.72
C GLU A 183 -13.46 -3.10 13.06
N ILE A 184 -14.28 -4.06 13.45
CA ILE A 184 -14.34 -5.42 12.91
C ILE A 184 -15.81 -5.70 12.52
N ILE A 185 -16.03 -6.12 11.28
CA ILE A 185 -17.36 -6.45 10.75
C ILE A 185 -17.74 -7.88 11.11
N ASP A 186 -16.85 -8.85 10.86
CA ASP A 186 -17.06 -10.26 11.19
C ASP A 186 -16.26 -10.66 12.44
N GLU A 187 -16.86 -10.38 13.60
CA GLU A 187 -16.23 -10.68 14.89
C GLU A 187 -15.94 -12.17 15.09
N ASP A 188 -16.79 -13.05 14.57
CA ASP A 188 -16.67 -14.49 14.81
C ASP A 188 -15.52 -15.07 13.99
N ALA A 189 -15.42 -14.71 12.71
CA ALA A 189 -14.27 -15.09 11.88
C ALA A 189 -12.96 -14.55 12.46
N MET A 190 -12.95 -13.29 12.92
CA MET A 190 -11.77 -12.66 13.52
C MET A 190 -11.33 -13.36 14.81
N LYS A 191 -12.27 -13.72 15.69
CA LYS A 191 -11.98 -14.48 16.92
C LYS A 191 -11.37 -15.85 16.61
N ILE A 192 -11.92 -16.57 15.64
CA ILE A 192 -11.39 -17.87 15.20
C ILE A 192 -9.93 -17.71 14.70
N ALA A 193 -9.68 -16.72 13.85
CA ALA A 193 -8.34 -16.45 13.32
C ALA A 193 -7.33 -16.09 14.43
N LEU A 194 -7.72 -15.30 15.43
CA LEU A 194 -6.85 -14.99 16.59
C LEU A 194 -6.50 -16.20 17.44
N VAL A 195 -7.46 -17.11 17.65
CA VAL A 195 -7.20 -18.37 18.37
C VAL A 195 -6.19 -19.20 17.60
N GLN A 196 -6.38 -19.35 16.28
CA GLN A 196 -5.42 -20.03 15.41
C GLN A 196 -4.03 -19.40 15.49
N ALA A 197 -3.93 -18.08 15.40
CA ALA A 197 -2.67 -17.33 15.49
C ALA A 197 -1.92 -17.59 16.81
N ARG A 198 -2.64 -17.62 17.93
CA ARG A 198 -2.06 -17.91 19.26
C ARG A 198 -1.55 -19.34 19.36
N LEU A 199 -2.26 -20.30 18.79
CA LEU A 199 -1.83 -21.71 18.77
C LEU A 199 -0.56 -21.88 17.94
N MET A 200 -0.47 -21.22 16.78
CA MET A 200 0.73 -21.24 15.92
C MET A 200 1.96 -20.64 16.62
N ARG A 201 1.80 -19.58 17.41
CA ARG A 201 2.90 -18.96 18.17
C ARG A 201 3.36 -19.78 19.38
N ALA A 202 2.49 -20.62 19.92
CA ALA A 202 2.80 -21.50 21.05
C ALA A 202 3.40 -22.86 20.64
N SER A 203 3.47 -23.13 19.33
CA SER A 203 4.06 -24.32 18.72
C SER A 203 5.52 -24.09 18.36
#